data_AF-A0A3B4WEQ9-F1
#
_entry.id   AF-A0A3B4WEQ9-F1
#
_cell.length_a   1.000
_cell.length_b   1.000
_cell.length_c   1.000
_cell.angle_alpha   90.00
_cell.angle_beta   90.00
_cell.angle_gamma   90.00
#
_symmetry.space_group_name_H-M   'P 1'
#
loop_
_entity.id
_entity.type
_entity.pdbx_description
1 polymer ?
#
loop_
_entity_poly.entity_id
_entity_poly.type
_entity_poly.pdbx_seq_one_letter_code
_entity_poly.pdbx_strand_id
1 'polypeptide(L)'
;MLPSSAPLHEALGLGGFNFDNTRRNQVLGAQGVAAPRVKKTGTTIVGVVYKDGVVLGADTRATEGETVCDKNCEKIHYIADNIWCCGAGTSADTEATTQLVSSQIELHRLATGKAPRTITALTMLKRKLFQYQGNISAALVLGGFDCNGPSLYTVYPHGSTDSLPYVTMGSGSLAAMAVFEAEYKDAMSV
;
A
#
# COMPACT_ATOMS: atom_id res chain seq x y z
N MET A 1 -26.94 21.97 26.77
CA MET A 1 -27.12 20.62 26.22
C MET A 1 -27.53 20.75 24.77
N LEU A 2 -26.70 20.35 23.83
CA LEU A 2 -27.13 20.03 22.47
C LEU A 2 -26.74 18.58 22.21
N PRO A 3 -27.72 17.68 21.96
CA PRO A 3 -27.47 16.31 21.55
C PRO A 3 -27.28 16.33 20.04
N SER A 4 -26.09 16.00 19.57
CA SER A 4 -25.90 15.62 18.18
C SER A 4 -24.73 14.65 18.14
N SER A 5 -25.06 13.39 17.89
CA SER A 5 -24.13 12.29 17.64
C SER A 5 -23.44 12.40 16.27
N ALA A 6 -23.65 13.49 15.53
CA ALA A 6 -23.02 13.71 14.24
C ALA A 6 -21.56 14.14 14.44
N PRO A 7 -20.58 13.47 13.80
CA PRO A 7 -19.18 13.89 13.83
C PRO A 7 -19.05 15.33 13.30
N LEU A 8 -18.17 16.12 13.93
CA LEU A 8 -18.04 17.57 13.76
C LEU A 8 -17.94 18.04 12.30
N HIS A 9 -17.30 17.25 11.43
CA HIS A 9 -17.17 17.56 10.00
C HIS A 9 -18.52 17.55 9.25
N GLU A 10 -19.44 16.68 9.66
CA GLU A 10 -20.78 16.52 9.06
C GLU A 10 -21.70 17.66 9.52
N ALA A 11 -21.54 18.12 10.77
CA ALA A 11 -22.23 19.29 11.31
C ALA A 11 -21.78 20.62 10.67
N LEU A 12 -20.54 20.69 10.16
CA LEU A 12 -19.96 21.89 9.54
C LEU A 12 -20.15 21.95 8.01
N GLY A 13 -20.73 20.92 7.38
CA GLY A 13 -20.92 20.87 5.93
C GLY A 13 -19.62 20.90 5.12
N LEU A 14 -18.47 20.62 5.76
CA LEU A 14 -17.16 20.64 5.12
C LEU A 14 -16.95 19.33 4.36
N GLY A 15 -17.35 19.29 3.09
CA GLY A 15 -16.90 18.25 2.17
C GLY A 15 -15.37 18.33 2.02
N GLY A 16 -14.63 17.37 2.59
CA GLY A 16 -13.17 17.41 2.60
C GLY A 16 -12.52 16.28 3.39
N PHE A 17 -11.20 16.37 3.56
CA PHE A 17 -10.40 15.42 4.33
C PHE A 17 -10.83 15.42 5.81
N ASN A 18 -11.32 14.27 6.30
CA ASN A 18 -11.65 14.09 7.72
C ASN A 18 -10.38 13.76 8.54
N PHE A 19 -10.04 14.66 9.46
CA PHE A 19 -8.92 14.51 10.40
C PHE A 19 -9.36 14.40 11.86
N ASP A 20 -10.64 14.14 12.13
CA ASP A 20 -11.20 14.11 13.49
C ASP A 20 -10.44 13.11 14.38
N ASN A 21 -10.13 11.94 13.83
CA ASN A 21 -9.35 10.91 14.52
C ASN A 21 -7.90 11.33 14.76
N THR A 22 -7.27 12.00 13.81
CA THR A 22 -5.89 12.51 13.95
C THR A 22 -5.83 13.57 15.05
N ARG A 23 -6.77 14.52 15.05
CA ARG A 23 -6.88 15.57 16.07
C ARG A 23 -7.17 14.98 17.45
N ARG A 24 -8.08 14.01 17.54
CA ARG A 24 -8.36 13.26 18.77
C ARG A 24 -7.09 12.59 19.31
N ASN A 25 -6.32 11.91 18.45
CA ASN A 25 -5.08 11.25 18.84
C ASN A 25 -4.03 12.25 19.36
N GLN A 26 -3.92 13.43 18.74
CA GLN A 26 -3.03 14.50 19.22
C GLN A 26 -3.45 15.02 20.60
N VAL A 27 -4.75 15.24 20.83
CA VAL A 27 -5.28 15.66 22.14
C VAL A 27 -5.01 14.59 23.20
N LEU A 28 -5.26 13.33 22.90
CA LEU A 28 -4.98 12.22 23.81
C LEU A 28 -3.48 12.11 24.13
N GLY A 29 -2.62 12.30 23.13
CA GLY A 29 -1.17 12.36 23.32
C GLY A 29 -0.75 13.51 24.26
N ALA A 30 -1.35 14.70 24.10
CA ALA A 30 -1.13 15.84 25.00
C ALA A 30 -1.62 15.58 26.43
N GLN A 31 -2.63 14.72 26.60
CA GLN A 31 -3.14 14.26 27.89
C GLN A 31 -2.34 13.08 28.49
N GLY A 32 -1.22 12.70 27.87
CA GLY A 32 -0.33 11.63 28.36
C GLY A 32 -0.77 10.21 28.00
N VAL A 33 -1.78 10.05 27.14
CA VAL A 33 -2.15 8.72 26.62
C VAL A 33 -1.12 8.28 25.59
N ALA A 34 -0.35 7.24 25.92
CA ALA A 34 0.64 6.67 25.01
C ALA A 34 -0.05 6.03 23.80
N ALA A 35 0.41 6.37 22.60
CA ALA A 35 -0.03 5.70 21.39
C ALA A 35 0.41 4.22 21.40
N PRO A 36 -0.42 3.29 20.87
CA PRO A 36 -0.01 1.90 20.71
C PRO A 36 1.28 1.81 19.90
N ARG A 37 2.23 0.99 20.36
CA ARG A 37 3.49 0.81 19.65
C ARG A 37 3.25 -0.01 18.38
N VAL A 38 3.36 0.64 17.23
CA VAL A 38 3.27 0.00 15.93
C VAL A 38 4.45 -0.96 15.78
N LYS A 39 4.15 -2.24 15.52
CA LYS A 39 5.18 -3.27 15.37
C LYS A 39 5.42 -3.50 13.88
N LYS A 40 6.67 -3.28 13.46
CA LYS A 40 7.09 -3.49 12.07
C LYS A 40 7.45 -4.96 11.87
N THR A 41 7.07 -5.49 10.73
CA THR A 41 7.53 -6.80 10.27
C THR A 41 8.84 -6.64 9.49
N GLY A 42 9.80 -7.52 9.73
CA GLY A 42 10.94 -7.69 8.84
C GLY A 42 10.43 -8.29 7.52
N THR A 43 10.41 -7.48 6.47
CA THR A 43 9.77 -7.81 5.20
C THR A 43 10.65 -7.36 4.05
N THR A 44 10.72 -8.14 2.98
CA THR A 44 11.36 -7.75 1.73
C THR A 44 10.40 -8.06 0.59
N ILE A 45 10.00 -7.02 -0.13
CA ILE A 45 9.16 -7.15 -1.33
C ILE A 45 9.89 -6.54 -2.52
N VAL A 46 9.72 -7.16 -3.67
CA VAL A 46 10.39 -6.82 -4.92
C VAL A 46 9.42 -6.89 -6.08
N GLY A 47 9.69 -6.12 -7.12
CA GLY A 47 9.01 -6.23 -8.39
C GLY A 47 9.97 -5.95 -9.54
N VAL A 48 9.74 -6.61 -10.67
CA VAL A 48 10.51 -6.39 -11.90
C VAL A 48 9.59 -6.50 -13.12
N VAL A 49 9.74 -5.57 -14.05
CA VAL A 49 9.13 -5.60 -15.37
C VAL A 49 10.02 -6.42 -16.29
N TYR A 50 9.43 -7.41 -16.95
CA TYR A 50 10.09 -8.18 -17.99
C TYR A 50 9.35 -7.97 -19.32
N LYS A 51 9.84 -8.57 -20.41
CA LYS A 51 9.34 -8.29 -21.76
C LYS A 51 7.82 -8.40 -21.90
N ASP A 52 7.21 -9.42 -21.30
CA ASP A 52 5.81 -9.76 -21.51
C ASP A 52 4.95 -9.54 -20.25
N GLY A 53 5.50 -8.94 -19.19
CA GLY A 53 4.75 -8.81 -17.94
C GLY A 53 5.51 -8.19 -16.77
N VAL A 54 4.97 -8.45 -15.57
CA VAL A 54 5.56 -8.03 -14.29
C VAL A 54 5.66 -9.25 -13.38
N VAL A 55 6.79 -9.40 -12.69
CA VAL A 55 6.97 -10.39 -11.63
C VAL A 55 7.02 -9.66 -10.30
N LEU A 56 6.26 -10.14 -9.33
CA LEU A 56 6.27 -9.66 -7.95
C LEU A 56 6.77 -10.77 -7.04
N GLY A 57 7.61 -10.40 -6.07
CA GLY A 57 8.19 -11.34 -5.10
C GLY A 57 8.12 -10.78 -3.69
N ALA A 58 7.85 -11.66 -2.72
CA ALA A 58 7.84 -11.32 -1.31
C ALA A 58 8.30 -12.52 -0.47
N ASP A 59 8.90 -12.24 0.69
CA ASP A 59 9.13 -13.26 1.70
C ASP A 59 7.86 -13.53 2.54
N THR A 60 7.82 -14.68 3.23
CA THR A 60 6.62 -15.10 4.00
C THR A 60 6.78 -14.91 5.52
N ARG A 61 7.93 -14.43 5.99
CA ARG A 61 8.18 -14.24 7.43
C ARG A 61 7.47 -12.98 7.92
N ALA A 62 6.70 -13.08 9.01
CA ALA A 62 6.19 -11.93 9.75
C ALA A 62 6.74 -11.93 11.18
N THR A 63 7.25 -10.78 11.61
CA THR A 63 7.86 -10.60 12.93
C THR A 63 7.13 -9.55 13.76
N GLU A 64 7.14 -9.74 15.06
CA GLU A 64 6.60 -8.81 16.04
C GLU A 64 7.73 -8.34 16.95
N GLY A 65 8.47 -7.33 16.48
CA GLY A 65 9.79 -7.04 17.06
C GLY A 65 10.80 -8.11 16.65
N GLU A 66 11.46 -8.72 17.62
CA GLU A 66 12.52 -9.73 17.38
C GLU A 66 11.97 -11.16 17.23
N THR A 67 10.69 -11.38 17.57
CA THR A 67 10.05 -12.70 17.52
C THR A 67 9.36 -12.92 16.18
N VAL A 68 9.56 -14.11 15.59
CA VAL A 68 8.79 -14.54 14.41
C VAL A 68 7.41 -15.00 14.87
N CYS A 69 6.36 -14.28 14.46
CA CYS A 69 4.98 -14.61 14.81
C CYS A 69 4.31 -15.51 13.77
N ASP A 70 4.68 -15.34 12.50
CA ASP A 70 4.21 -16.21 11.42
C ASP A 70 5.36 -16.48 10.43
N LYS A 71 5.45 -17.72 9.97
CA LYS A 71 6.43 -18.16 8.97
C LYS A 71 5.85 -18.14 7.56
N ASN A 72 4.52 -18.15 7.41
CA ASN A 72 3.79 -18.33 6.17
C ASN A 72 2.76 -17.20 5.96
N CYS A 73 3.16 -15.96 6.24
CA CYS A 73 2.33 -14.79 6.03
C CYS A 73 2.32 -14.40 4.54
N GLU A 74 1.14 -14.25 3.96
CA GLU A 74 0.95 -13.76 2.60
C GLU A 74 1.06 -12.24 2.55
N LYS A 75 2.00 -11.73 1.73
CA LYS A 75 2.24 -10.29 1.55
C LYS A 75 1.88 -9.78 0.16
N ILE A 76 1.43 -10.67 -0.71
CA ILE A 76 1.03 -10.38 -2.08
C ILE A 76 -0.49 -10.43 -2.11
N HIS A 77 -1.11 -9.27 -2.21
CA HIS A 77 -2.54 -9.09 -2.14
C HIS A 77 -3.14 -8.94 -3.54
N TYR A 78 -4.26 -9.62 -3.75
CA TYR A 78 -5.07 -9.48 -4.94
C TYR A 78 -5.76 -8.11 -4.97
N ILE A 79 -5.73 -7.44 -6.12
CA ILE A 79 -6.50 -6.20 -6.36
C ILE A 79 -7.56 -6.43 -7.44
N ALA A 80 -7.14 -6.96 -8.60
CA ALA A 80 -7.98 -7.32 -9.73
C ALA A 80 -7.30 -8.45 -10.54
N ASP A 81 -8.01 -9.07 -11.49
CA ASP A 81 -7.49 -10.17 -12.32
C ASP A 81 -6.13 -9.86 -12.96
N ASN A 82 -5.88 -8.59 -13.30
CA ASN A 82 -4.66 -8.12 -13.96
C ASN A 82 -3.76 -7.23 -13.07
N ILE A 83 -4.05 -7.10 -11.77
CA ILE A 83 -3.36 -6.19 -10.84
C ILE A 83 -3.14 -6.86 -9.48
N TRP A 84 -1.89 -6.87 -9.03
CA TRP A 84 -1.47 -7.40 -7.72
C TRP A 84 -0.63 -6.37 -6.96
N CYS A 85 -0.66 -6.46 -5.64
CA CYS A 85 0.01 -5.48 -4.77
C CYS A 85 0.76 -6.16 -3.63
N CYS A 86 2.05 -5.91 -3.50
CA CYS A 86 2.83 -6.36 -2.35
C CYS A 86 2.84 -5.32 -1.23
N GLY A 87 2.66 -5.75 0.01
CA GLY A 87 2.67 -4.91 1.20
C GLY A 87 3.92 -5.05 2.05
N ALA A 88 4.48 -3.93 2.48
CA ALA A 88 5.53 -3.83 3.49
C ALA A 88 5.20 -2.73 4.52
N GLY A 89 5.77 -2.84 5.73
CA GLY A 89 5.50 -1.93 6.84
C GLY A 89 4.58 -2.56 7.88
N THR A 90 3.55 -1.83 8.29
CA THR A 90 2.56 -2.33 9.25
C THR A 90 1.57 -3.25 8.52
N SER A 91 1.57 -4.54 8.85
CA SER A 91 0.75 -5.54 8.14
C SER A 91 -0.74 -5.21 8.12
N ALA A 92 -1.28 -4.72 9.24
CA ALA A 92 -2.70 -4.35 9.32
C ALA A 92 -3.05 -3.16 8.39
N ASP A 93 -2.14 -2.18 8.29
CA ASP A 93 -2.34 -1.03 7.40
C ASP A 93 -2.29 -1.44 5.93
N THR A 94 -1.35 -2.31 5.56
CA THR A 94 -1.22 -2.80 4.19
C THR A 94 -2.47 -3.59 3.79
N GLU A 95 -2.90 -4.54 4.61
CA GLU A 95 -4.05 -5.40 4.33
C GLU A 95 -5.35 -4.59 4.21
N ALA A 96 -5.63 -3.71 5.19
CA ALA A 96 -6.83 -2.89 5.16
C ALA A 96 -6.86 -1.93 3.96
N THR A 97 -5.70 -1.36 3.60
CA THR A 97 -5.59 -0.45 2.46
C THR A 97 -5.78 -1.18 1.13
N THR A 98 -5.16 -2.35 0.96
CA THR A 98 -5.29 -3.13 -0.28
C THR A 98 -6.70 -3.70 -0.45
N GLN A 99 -7.33 -4.20 0.61
CA GLN A 99 -8.71 -4.70 0.56
C GLN A 99 -9.70 -3.59 0.20
N LEU A 100 -9.54 -2.40 0.80
CA LEU A 100 -10.37 -1.25 0.47
C LEU A 100 -10.24 -0.88 -1.01
N VAL A 101 -9.02 -0.77 -1.53
CA VAL A 101 -8.80 -0.40 -2.94
C VAL A 101 -9.27 -1.51 -3.89
N SER A 102 -9.07 -2.79 -3.54
CA SER A 102 -9.60 -3.91 -4.34
C SER A 102 -11.12 -3.81 -4.50
N SER A 103 -11.86 -3.58 -3.40
CA SER A 103 -13.32 -3.40 -3.47
C SER A 103 -13.76 -2.21 -4.33
N GLN A 104 -13.04 -1.09 -4.25
CA GLN A 104 -13.33 0.11 -5.05
C GLN A 104 -13.04 -0.10 -6.54
N ILE A 105 -11.96 -0.81 -6.86
CA ILE A 105 -11.60 -1.18 -8.23
C ILE A 105 -12.62 -2.15 -8.80
N GLU A 106 -13.10 -3.11 -8.02
CA GLU A 106 -14.14 -4.03 -8.46
C GLU A 106 -15.46 -3.30 -8.76
N LEU A 107 -15.89 -2.38 -7.89
CA LEU A 107 -17.04 -1.53 -8.16
C LEU A 107 -16.84 -0.68 -9.42
N HIS A 108 -15.64 -0.14 -9.64
CA HIS A 108 -15.31 0.62 -10.83
C HIS A 108 -15.36 -0.25 -12.11
N ARG A 109 -14.87 -1.49 -12.03
CA ARG A 109 -14.91 -2.48 -13.11
C ARG A 109 -16.35 -2.83 -13.48
N LEU A 110 -17.19 -3.10 -12.48
CA LEU A 110 -18.61 -3.40 -12.67
C LEU A 110 -19.37 -2.21 -13.28
N ALA A 111 -19.09 -0.99 -12.84
CA ALA A 111 -19.73 0.21 -13.37
C ALA A 111 -19.31 0.54 -14.80
N THR A 112 -18.05 0.27 -15.18
CA THR A 112 -17.51 0.60 -16.51
C THR A 112 -17.62 -0.53 -17.51
N GLY A 113 -17.77 -1.78 -17.05
CA GLY A 113 -17.76 -2.99 -17.87
C GLY A 113 -16.39 -3.25 -18.54
N LYS A 114 -15.31 -2.65 -18.06
CA LYS A 114 -13.96 -2.74 -18.67
C LYS A 114 -12.95 -3.22 -17.63
N ALA A 115 -11.90 -3.91 -18.11
CA ALA A 115 -10.77 -4.29 -17.26
C ALA A 115 -10.14 -3.06 -16.60
N PRO A 116 -9.80 -3.12 -15.30
CA PRO A 116 -9.23 -1.99 -14.59
C PRO A 116 -7.80 -1.72 -15.04
N ARG A 117 -7.41 -0.44 -14.99
CA ARG A 117 -6.05 0.01 -15.30
C ARG A 117 -5.22 0.13 -14.03
N THR A 118 -3.93 -0.20 -14.10
CA THR A 118 -3.03 -0.13 -12.94
C THR A 118 -2.93 1.29 -12.39
N ILE A 119 -2.96 2.30 -13.28
CA ILE A 119 -2.92 3.72 -12.90
C ILE A 119 -4.12 4.16 -12.05
N THR A 120 -5.28 3.52 -12.22
CA THR A 120 -6.47 3.81 -11.42
C THR A 120 -6.27 3.34 -9.99
N ALA A 121 -5.77 2.12 -9.80
CA ALA A 121 -5.43 1.58 -8.49
C ALA A 121 -4.32 2.40 -7.80
N LEU A 122 -3.28 2.78 -8.54
CA LEU A 122 -2.22 3.67 -8.05
C LEU A 122 -2.79 5.00 -7.51
N THR A 123 -3.72 5.59 -8.26
CA THR A 123 -4.33 6.87 -7.90
C THR A 123 -5.21 6.77 -6.66
N MET A 124 -5.94 5.66 -6.49
CA MET A 124 -6.72 5.41 -5.27
C MET A 124 -5.81 5.22 -4.06
N LEU A 125 -4.74 4.43 -4.19
CA LEU A 125 -3.76 4.20 -3.13
C LEU A 125 -3.07 5.48 -2.67
N LYS A 126 -2.49 6.24 -3.61
CA LYS A 126 -1.75 7.47 -3.26
C LYS A 126 -2.64 8.52 -2.59
N ARG A 127 -3.89 8.67 -3.06
CA ARG A 127 -4.86 9.61 -2.47
C ARG A 127 -5.23 9.19 -1.05
N LYS A 128 -5.47 7.89 -0.85
CA LYS A 128 -5.77 7.33 0.48
C LYS A 128 -4.60 7.57 1.43
N LEU A 129 -3.37 7.20 1.07
CA LEU A 129 -2.23 7.36 1.96
C LEU A 129 -1.91 8.84 2.24
N PHE A 130 -1.97 9.70 1.23
CA PHE A 130 -1.76 11.14 1.38
C PHE A 130 -2.80 11.79 2.30
N GLN A 131 -4.07 11.36 2.23
CA GLN A 131 -5.12 11.84 3.14
C GLN A 131 -4.78 11.63 4.61
N TYR A 132 -4.04 10.57 4.96
CA TYR A 132 -3.64 10.31 6.35
C TYR A 132 -2.24 10.85 6.69
N GLN A 133 -1.60 11.59 5.78
CA GLN A 133 -0.30 12.26 5.99
C GLN A 133 0.78 11.34 6.61
N GLY A 134 0.84 10.08 6.17
CA GLY A 134 1.82 9.11 6.66
C GLY A 134 1.46 8.38 7.95
N ASN A 135 0.28 8.63 8.54
CA ASN A 135 -0.18 7.88 9.72
C ASN A 135 -0.53 6.42 9.38
N ILE A 136 -0.90 6.13 8.13
CA ILE A 136 -1.02 4.76 7.61
C ILE A 136 0.35 4.35 7.09
N SER A 137 1.00 3.41 7.77
CA SER A 137 2.37 2.97 7.49
C SER A 137 2.38 1.78 6.51
N ALA A 138 1.85 2.00 5.32
CA ALA A 138 1.84 1.03 4.22
C ALA A 138 2.81 1.46 3.12
N ALA A 139 3.84 0.66 2.90
CA ALA A 139 4.72 0.73 1.74
C ALA A 139 4.29 -0.34 0.75
N LEU A 140 3.92 0.06 -0.48
CA LEU A 140 3.28 -0.83 -1.44
C LEU A 140 4.08 -0.90 -2.74
N VAL A 141 4.13 -2.09 -3.32
CA VAL A 141 4.60 -2.32 -4.69
C VAL A 141 3.42 -2.82 -5.50
N LEU A 142 2.97 -2.03 -6.47
CA LEU A 142 1.82 -2.31 -7.32
C LEU A 142 2.30 -2.75 -8.70
N GLY A 143 2.00 -3.98 -9.08
CA GLY A 143 2.26 -4.51 -10.41
C GLY A 143 0.96 -4.79 -11.14
N GLY A 144 0.90 -4.47 -12.42
CA GLY A 144 -0.24 -4.82 -13.24
C GLY A 144 0.07 -4.82 -14.72
N PHE A 145 -0.77 -5.52 -15.47
CA PHE A 145 -0.70 -5.60 -16.92
C PHE A 145 -2.01 -5.08 -17.50
N ASP A 146 -1.97 -3.95 -18.19
CA ASP A 146 -3.17 -3.35 -18.79
C ASP A 146 -3.00 -3.12 -20.30
N CYS A 147 -3.94 -2.40 -20.92
CA CYS A 147 -3.91 -2.14 -22.36
C CYS A 147 -2.67 -1.35 -22.83
N ASN A 148 -1.94 -0.70 -21.91
CA ASN A 148 -0.70 0.01 -22.21
C ASN A 148 0.54 -0.89 -21.99
N GLY A 149 0.36 -2.13 -21.54
CA GLY A 149 1.43 -3.08 -21.26
C GLY A 149 1.72 -3.28 -19.77
N PRO A 150 2.90 -3.84 -19.43
CA PRO A 150 3.30 -4.06 -18.05
C PRO A 150 3.63 -2.74 -17.35
N SER A 151 3.20 -2.62 -16.10
CA SER A 151 3.37 -1.41 -15.30
C SER A 151 3.70 -1.78 -13.86
N LEU A 152 4.71 -1.11 -13.30
CA LEU A 152 5.21 -1.35 -11.96
C LEU A 152 5.40 -0.01 -11.25
N TYR A 153 4.80 0.10 -10.07
CA TYR A 153 4.80 1.32 -9.28
C TYR A 153 5.13 1.04 -7.82
N THR A 154 5.79 2.01 -7.17
CA THR A 154 5.90 2.07 -5.72
C THR A 154 4.95 3.11 -5.17
N VAL A 155 4.43 2.85 -3.96
CA VAL A 155 3.67 3.84 -3.19
C VAL A 155 4.24 3.88 -1.79
N TYR A 156 4.81 5.03 -1.42
CA TYR A 156 5.33 5.21 -0.07
C TYR A 156 4.19 5.62 0.90
N PRO A 157 4.37 5.42 2.22
CA PRO A 157 3.35 5.74 3.23
C PRO A 157 2.82 7.18 3.20
N HIS A 158 3.62 8.13 2.69
CA HIS A 158 3.25 9.54 2.58
C HIS A 158 2.54 9.88 1.26
N GLY A 159 2.30 8.90 0.39
CA GLY A 159 1.57 9.06 -0.87
C GLY A 159 2.42 9.47 -2.08
N SER A 160 3.75 9.54 -1.95
CA SER A 160 4.61 9.64 -3.15
C SER A 160 4.62 8.32 -3.91
N THR A 161 4.87 8.43 -5.21
CA THR A 161 4.80 7.30 -6.14
C THR A 161 5.89 7.41 -7.19
N ASP A 162 6.59 6.30 -7.45
CA ASP A 162 7.54 6.21 -8.54
C ASP A 162 7.12 5.12 -9.54
N SER A 163 7.56 5.26 -10.79
CA SER A 163 7.39 4.28 -11.87
C SER A 163 8.77 3.87 -12.35
N LEU A 164 9.12 2.60 -12.13
CA LEU A 164 10.48 2.09 -12.36
C LEU A 164 10.42 0.67 -12.94
N PRO A 165 11.45 0.23 -13.71
CA PRO A 165 11.50 -1.10 -14.27
C PRO A 165 11.69 -2.20 -13.22
N TYR A 166 12.33 -1.90 -12.10
CA TYR A 166 12.45 -2.79 -10.94
C TYR A 166 12.40 -1.97 -9.67
N VAL A 167 11.86 -2.56 -8.60
CA VAL A 167 11.67 -1.88 -7.31
C VAL A 167 11.86 -2.85 -6.15
N THR A 168 12.29 -2.31 -5.02
CA THR A 168 12.42 -3.05 -3.76
C THR A 168 11.92 -2.22 -2.61
N MET A 169 11.17 -2.82 -1.69
CA MET A 169 10.68 -2.15 -0.47
C MET A 169 10.80 -3.08 0.74
N GLY A 170 10.71 -2.50 1.94
CA GLY A 170 10.82 -3.21 3.21
C GLY A 170 12.22 -3.13 3.84
N SER A 171 12.47 -3.91 4.88
CA SER A 171 13.71 -3.88 5.67
C SER A 171 14.92 -4.47 4.94
N GLY A 172 14.70 -5.46 4.07
CA GLY A 172 15.77 -6.07 3.25
C GLY A 172 15.91 -5.47 1.86
N SER A 173 15.29 -4.30 1.60
CA SER A 173 15.25 -3.68 0.27
C SER A 173 16.64 -3.42 -0.30
N LEU A 174 17.58 -2.92 0.51
CA LEU A 174 18.94 -2.60 0.05
C LEU A 174 19.71 -3.83 -0.45
N ALA A 175 19.54 -4.98 0.22
CA ALA A 175 20.19 -6.22 -0.20
C ALA A 175 19.59 -6.73 -1.52
N ALA A 176 18.26 -6.66 -1.67
CA ALA A 176 17.60 -7.02 -2.92
C ALA A 176 17.98 -6.06 -4.05
N MET A 177 18.09 -4.76 -3.77
CA MET A 177 18.45 -3.75 -4.75
C MET A 177 19.87 -3.98 -5.29
N ALA A 178 20.82 -4.37 -4.43
CA ALA A 178 22.17 -4.69 -4.87
C ALA A 178 22.22 -5.82 -5.92
N VAL A 179 21.33 -6.80 -5.83
CA VAL A 179 21.20 -7.87 -6.83
C VAL A 179 20.58 -7.35 -8.12
N PHE A 180 19.52 -6.55 -8.03
CA PHE A 180 18.92 -5.95 -9.22
C PHE A 180 19.91 -5.06 -9.97
N GLU A 181 20.64 -4.19 -9.29
CA GLU A 181 21.65 -3.34 -9.94
C GLU A 181 22.80 -4.13 -10.60
N ALA A 182 23.12 -5.32 -10.08
CA ALA A 182 24.20 -6.15 -10.62
C ALA A 182 23.75 -7.01 -11.82
N GLU A 183 22.53 -7.53 -11.80
CA GLU A 183 22.10 -8.60 -12.72
C GLU A 183 20.96 -8.21 -13.66
N TYR A 184 20.22 -7.12 -13.38
CA TYR A 184 19.10 -6.69 -14.21
C TYR A 184 19.55 -6.33 -15.63
N LYS A 185 18.74 -6.75 -16.61
CA LYS A 185 18.89 -6.39 -18.02
C LYS A 185 17.52 -5.99 -18.56
N ASP A 186 17.50 -5.07 -19.50
CA ASP A 186 16.26 -4.71 -20.17
C ASP A 186 15.71 -5.88 -20.99
N ALA A 187 14.38 -5.99 -21.03
CA ALA A 187 13.63 -6.98 -21.80
C ALA A 187 14.05 -8.46 -21.54
N MET A 188 14.28 -8.79 -20.27
CA MET A 188 14.46 -10.18 -19.83
C MET A 188 13.25 -11.06 -20.19
N SER A 189 13.51 -12.35 -20.39
CA SER A 189 12.47 -13.39 -20.47
C SER A 189 12.00 -13.80 -19.08
N VAL A 190 10.84 -14.45 -19.01
CA VAL A 190 10.35 -15.11 -17.78
C VAL A 190 11.25 -16.26 -17.34
#